data_AF-A0AAW2IDS9-F1
#
_entry.id   AF-A0AAW2IDS9-F1
#
_cell.length_a   1.000
_cell.length_b   1.000
_cell.length_c   1.000
_cell.angle_alpha   90.00
_cell.angle_beta   90.00
_cell.angle_gamma   90.00
#
_symmetry.space_group_name_H-M   'P 1'
#
loop_
_entity.id
_entity.type
_entity.pdbx_description
1 polymer ?
#
loop_
_entity_poly.entity_id
_entity_poly.type
_entity_poly.pdbx_seq_one_letter_code
_entity_poly.pdbx_strand_id
1 'polypeptide(L)'
;MEMENQGDEWNKKFLETLLYSNSDRLVIKANDKGKNPFIWSQFRIAYIDGVEQKYACCNFCKTFIKYSGRTGTGGLMRHLCFRRLHAVKYMKKRKKPEEEKDGGSKLAQNTCVRLKLEDMIHRNSPRIGYVPNAKGKSKIWSQFRIISVDNALSKFACCMMCRSIVTYTGRTGTGSMVRHKCSKNKYVKRLDADEEVDQVIDPVYTVIKSEESFDWDEKDSSDPESDVNRTSPPIPEGVPKAKVEEQSGIPAELKRIIREKHTALMNRSLRLFENEEFLELAQFLVHLGAQYGPVDVKDIFRRKTNLPAFNEG
;
A
#
# COMPACT_ATOMS: atom_id res chain seq x y z
N MET A 1 35.52 21.12 -32.20
CA MET A 1 34.45 20.10 -32.34
C MET A 1 33.52 20.29 -31.15
N GLU A 2 32.75 21.39 -31.20
CA GLU A 2 31.75 21.71 -30.18
C GLU A 2 30.52 20.88 -30.53
N MET A 3 30.29 19.80 -29.78
CA MET A 3 29.04 19.06 -29.91
C MET A 3 27.93 19.97 -29.40
N GLU A 4 27.10 20.43 -30.34
CA GLU A 4 25.87 21.16 -30.05
C GLU A 4 25.06 20.37 -29.02
N ASN A 5 24.87 21.00 -27.86
CA ASN A 5 23.98 20.60 -26.78
C ASN A 5 22.53 20.62 -27.31
N GLN A 6 22.13 19.58 -28.04
CA GLN A 6 20.72 19.29 -28.24
C GLN A 6 20.15 18.90 -26.88
N GLY A 7 19.52 19.90 -26.26
CA GLY A 7 18.87 19.83 -24.96
C GLY A 7 17.65 18.93 -25.02
N ASP A 8 17.87 17.64 -25.15
CA ASP A 8 16.87 16.62 -24.88
C ASP A 8 16.59 16.65 -23.39
N GLU A 9 15.60 17.46 -23.02
CA GLU A 9 15.05 17.47 -21.68
C GLU A 9 14.43 16.09 -21.44
N TRP A 10 15.22 15.20 -20.83
CA TRP A 10 14.81 13.84 -20.54
C TRP A 10 13.45 13.84 -19.85
N ASN A 11 12.49 13.11 -20.43
CA ASN A 11 11.14 13.06 -19.90
C ASN A 11 11.15 12.31 -18.55
N LYS A 12 10.35 12.79 -17.59
CA LYS A 12 10.07 12.10 -16.34
C LYS A 12 9.83 10.60 -16.53
N LYS A 13 9.04 10.20 -17.54
CA LYS A 13 8.74 8.79 -17.81
C LYS A 13 9.98 7.96 -18.14
N PHE A 14 10.94 8.56 -18.86
CA PHE A 14 12.17 7.89 -19.23
C PHE A 14 13.05 7.62 -17.99
N LEU A 15 13.16 8.60 -17.09
CA LEU A 15 13.85 8.43 -15.81
C LEU A 15 13.20 7.32 -14.95
N GLU A 16 11.87 7.26 -14.94
CA GLU A 16 11.14 6.19 -14.26
C GLU A 16 11.46 4.83 -14.89
N THR A 17 11.46 4.72 -16.22
CA THR A 17 11.85 3.49 -16.92
C THR A 17 13.27 3.04 -16.55
N LEU A 18 14.25 3.94 -16.57
CA LEU A 18 15.64 3.62 -16.20
C LEU A 18 15.77 3.17 -14.75
N LEU A 19 14.99 3.76 -13.84
CA LEU A 19 14.97 3.37 -12.45
C LEU A 19 14.39 1.96 -12.26
N TYR A 20 13.31 1.63 -12.98
CA TYR A 20 12.69 0.30 -12.91
C TYR A 20 13.52 -0.79 -13.60
N SER A 21 14.26 -0.46 -14.66
CA SER A 21 15.18 -1.38 -15.31
C SER A 21 16.52 -1.52 -14.59
N ASN A 22 16.72 -0.76 -13.51
CA ASN A 22 17.97 -0.69 -12.75
C ASN A 22 19.19 -0.40 -13.64
N SER A 23 19.04 0.55 -14.58
CA SER A 23 20.08 0.89 -15.54
C SER A 23 21.25 1.62 -14.88
N ASP A 24 22.47 1.17 -15.16
CA ASP A 24 23.72 1.79 -14.69
C ASP A 24 23.91 3.25 -15.14
N ARG A 25 23.20 3.65 -16.20
CA ARG A 25 23.24 5.02 -16.73
C ARG A 25 22.62 6.04 -15.77
N LEU A 26 21.68 5.61 -14.93
CA LEU A 26 20.98 6.47 -13.99
C LEU A 26 21.64 6.39 -12.61
N VAL A 27 22.29 7.47 -12.20
CA VAL A 27 22.90 7.59 -10.88
C VAL A 27 22.13 8.60 -10.04
N ILE A 28 21.69 8.21 -8.84
CA ILE A 28 20.91 9.08 -7.93
C ILE A 28 21.79 9.49 -6.75
N LYS A 29 22.19 10.78 -6.68
CA LYS A 29 23.11 11.30 -5.66
C LYS A 29 22.45 12.32 -4.73
N ALA A 30 22.97 12.47 -3.51
CA ALA A 30 22.54 13.52 -2.59
C ALA A 30 22.88 14.91 -3.15
N ASN A 31 22.08 15.92 -2.79
CA ASN A 31 22.35 17.31 -3.17
C ASN A 31 22.94 18.08 -1.99
N ASP A 32 24.26 18.24 -2.01
CA ASP A 32 24.97 18.99 -0.96
C ASP A 32 25.04 20.50 -1.26
N LYS A 33 24.71 20.90 -2.49
CA LYS A 33 24.78 22.31 -2.96
C LYS A 33 23.48 23.08 -2.75
N GLY A 34 22.43 22.41 -2.26
CA GLY A 34 21.10 23.00 -2.15
C GLY A 34 20.97 24.02 -1.00
N LYS A 35 20.42 25.21 -1.28
CA LYS A 35 20.14 26.26 -0.28
C LYS A 35 19.28 25.82 0.92
N ASN A 36 18.56 24.71 0.81
CA ASN A 36 17.71 24.19 1.88
C ASN A 36 18.04 22.71 2.15
N PRO A 37 19.04 22.42 3.01
CA PRO A 37 19.50 21.06 3.30
C PRO A 37 18.37 20.14 3.78
N PHE A 38 17.39 20.71 4.48
CA PHE A 38 16.25 19.98 5.00
C PHE A 38 15.32 19.43 3.92
N ILE A 39 15.11 20.17 2.83
CA ILE A 39 14.35 19.64 1.69
C ILE A 39 15.19 18.55 1.02
N TRP A 40 16.46 18.84 0.76
CA TRP A 40 17.35 17.94 0.05
C TRP A 40 17.74 16.67 0.82
N SER A 41 17.51 16.59 2.13
CA SER A 41 17.62 15.33 2.85
C SER A 41 16.53 14.31 2.46
N GLN A 42 15.43 14.76 1.84
CA GLN A 42 14.29 13.93 1.43
C GLN A 42 14.28 13.62 -0.08
N PHE A 43 15.17 14.26 -0.84
CA PHE A 43 15.23 14.16 -2.29
C PHE A 43 16.67 13.99 -2.76
N ARG A 44 16.88 13.22 -3.83
CA ARG A 44 18.18 13.05 -4.46
C ARG A 44 18.14 13.49 -5.91
N ILE A 45 19.24 13.99 -6.45
CA ILE A 45 19.32 14.44 -7.83
C ILE A 45 19.61 13.25 -8.75
N ALA A 46 18.96 13.24 -9.91
CA ALA A 46 19.22 12.27 -10.96
C ALA A 46 20.37 12.73 -11.86
N TYR A 47 21.28 11.83 -12.17
CA TYR A 47 22.35 12.01 -13.16
C TYR A 47 22.18 10.93 -14.23
N ILE A 48 22.19 11.32 -15.51
CA ILE A 48 22.26 10.37 -16.63
C ILE A 48 23.63 10.54 -17.27
N ASP A 49 24.40 9.45 -17.34
CA ASP A 49 25.74 9.44 -17.95
C ASP A 49 26.65 10.56 -17.40
N GLY A 50 26.54 10.82 -16.09
CA GLY A 50 27.29 11.87 -15.40
C GLY A 50 26.72 13.30 -15.52
N VAL A 51 25.70 13.53 -16.36
CA VAL A 51 25.07 14.84 -16.55
C VAL A 51 23.92 15.04 -15.56
N GLU A 52 23.96 16.14 -14.80
CA GLU A 52 22.92 16.52 -13.84
C GLU A 52 21.59 16.80 -14.55
N GLN A 53 20.53 16.15 -14.09
CA GLN A 53 19.19 16.33 -14.60
C GLN A 53 18.39 17.29 -13.70
N LYS A 54 17.48 18.06 -14.32
CA LYS A 54 16.54 18.97 -13.61
C LYS A 54 15.41 18.24 -12.90
N TYR A 55 15.67 17.02 -12.43
CA TYR A 55 14.73 16.16 -11.74
C TYR A 55 15.34 15.65 -10.44
N ALA A 56 14.55 15.74 -9.38
CA ALA A 56 14.88 15.14 -8.10
C ALA A 56 13.97 13.93 -7.84
N CYS A 57 14.57 12.83 -7.42
CA CYS A 57 13.89 11.62 -7.00
C CYS A 57 13.54 11.71 -5.51
N CYS A 58 12.28 11.42 -5.16
CA CYS A 58 11.88 11.33 -3.76
C CYS A 58 12.42 10.05 -3.11
N ASN A 59 13.02 10.16 -1.93
CA ASN A 59 13.59 9.00 -1.23
C ASN A 59 12.54 7.94 -0.85
N PHE A 60 11.28 8.34 -0.68
CA PHE A 60 10.18 7.47 -0.21
C PHE A 60 9.41 6.80 -1.33
N CYS A 61 8.84 7.59 -2.25
CA CYS A 61 7.98 7.07 -3.32
C CYS A 61 8.70 6.87 -4.66
N LYS A 62 10.00 7.19 -4.72
CA LYS A 62 10.85 7.09 -5.92
C LYS A 62 10.34 7.85 -7.14
N THR A 63 9.39 8.77 -6.95
CA THR A 63 8.84 9.59 -8.03
C THR A 63 9.81 10.73 -8.35
N PHE A 64 10.03 10.98 -9.64
CA PHE A 64 10.80 12.12 -10.12
C PHE A 64 9.97 13.40 -10.17
N ILE A 65 10.56 14.50 -9.73
CA ILE A 65 9.95 15.82 -9.63
C ILE A 65 10.85 16.83 -10.31
N LYS A 66 10.30 17.54 -11.29
CA LYS A 66 11.02 18.62 -11.97
C LYS A 66 11.30 19.75 -10.98
N TYR A 67 12.55 20.21 -10.92
CA TYR A 67 12.94 21.41 -10.20
C TYR A 67 13.73 22.32 -11.13
N SER A 68 13.70 23.63 -10.89
CA SER A 68 14.56 24.57 -11.61
C SER A 68 15.12 25.61 -10.66
N GLY A 69 16.27 26.18 -11.00
CA GLY A 69 16.85 27.27 -10.22
C GLY A 69 15.92 28.49 -10.11
N ARG A 70 15.03 28.70 -11.11
CA ARG A 70 14.05 29.78 -11.13
C ARG A 70 12.84 29.51 -10.23
N THR A 71 12.29 28.29 -10.25
CA THR A 71 11.10 27.94 -9.44
C THR A 71 11.46 27.50 -8.02
N GLY A 72 12.74 27.27 -7.75
CA GLY A 72 13.25 26.85 -6.46
C GLY A 72 12.73 25.48 -6.02
N THR A 73 12.69 25.25 -4.70
CA THR A 73 12.25 23.99 -4.11
C THR A 73 10.72 23.86 -3.95
N GLY A 74 9.95 24.79 -4.52
CA GLY A 74 8.48 24.82 -4.40
C GLY A 74 7.77 23.59 -4.97
N GLY A 75 8.32 22.99 -6.04
CA GLY A 75 7.82 21.71 -6.58
C GLY A 75 8.02 20.55 -5.60
N LEU A 76 9.21 20.48 -4.99
CA LEU A 76 9.57 19.47 -4.00
C LEU A 76 8.71 19.59 -2.74
N MET A 77 8.48 20.81 -2.26
CA MET A 77 7.64 21.07 -1.08
C MET A 77 6.17 20.68 -1.28
N ARG A 78 5.66 20.76 -2.50
CA ARG A 78 4.29 20.36 -2.83
C ARG A 78 4.11 18.86 -2.98
N HIS A 79 5.21 18.11 -3.08
CA HIS A 79 5.17 16.67 -3.19
C HIS A 79 4.52 16.02 -1.96
N LEU A 80 3.63 15.06 -2.19
CA LEU A 80 2.81 14.47 -1.13
C LEU A 80 3.65 13.80 -0.04
N CYS A 81 4.73 13.09 -0.38
CA CYS A 81 5.59 12.47 0.64
C CYS A 81 6.28 13.52 1.52
N PHE A 82 6.71 14.64 0.95
CA PHE A 82 7.29 15.75 1.72
C PHE A 82 6.23 16.42 2.60
N ARG A 83 5.03 16.69 2.06
CA ARG A 83 3.92 17.26 2.84
C ARG A 83 3.49 16.35 3.97
N ARG A 84 3.44 15.02 3.76
CA ARG A 84 3.05 14.03 4.78
C ARG A 84 4.06 13.99 5.93
N LEU A 85 5.35 13.99 5.64
CA LEU A 85 6.40 13.97 6.68
C LEU A 85 6.53 15.30 7.43
N HIS A 86 6.23 16.42 6.78
CA HIS A 86 6.54 17.75 7.31
C HIS A 86 5.34 18.62 7.70
N ALA A 87 4.10 18.21 7.42
CA ALA A 87 2.90 18.90 7.90
C ALA A 87 2.88 19.08 9.42
N VAL A 88 3.52 18.19 10.17
CA VAL A 88 3.63 18.26 11.63
C VAL A 88 4.65 19.30 12.09
N LYS A 89 5.80 19.44 11.39
CA LYS A 89 6.89 20.34 11.81
C LYS A 89 6.70 21.79 11.31
N TYR A 90 6.21 21.97 10.09
CA TYR A 90 6.04 23.31 9.48
C TYR A 90 4.92 24.13 10.17
N MET A 91 3.91 23.46 10.75
CA MET A 91 2.82 24.13 11.48
C MET A 91 3.26 24.62 12.88
N LYS A 92 4.31 24.04 13.49
CA LYS A 92 4.81 24.48 14.81
C LYS A 92 5.59 25.80 14.74
N LYS A 93 6.30 26.07 13.63
CA LYS A 93 7.21 27.23 13.51
C LYS A 93 6.49 28.56 13.19
N ARG A 94 5.18 28.55 12.96
CA ARG A 94 4.36 29.76 12.69
C ARG A 94 3.64 30.33 13.91
N LYS A 95 3.79 29.73 15.11
CA LYS A 95 3.38 30.38 16.35
C LYS A 95 4.39 31.48 16.71
N LYS A 96 4.23 32.66 16.10
CA LYS A 96 4.63 33.93 16.73
C LYS A 96 3.57 34.27 17.79
N PRO A 97 3.94 34.78 18.96
CA PRO A 97 3.01 35.10 20.03
C PRO A 97 2.45 36.52 19.84
N GLU A 98 1.56 36.75 18.88
CA GLU A 98 0.81 38.02 18.83
C GLU A 98 -0.66 37.77 18.44
N GLU A 99 -1.51 38.07 19.42
CA GLU A 99 -2.96 38.30 19.44
C GLU A 99 -3.90 37.30 18.74
N GLU A 100 -4.62 36.59 19.61
CA GLU A 100 -5.76 35.72 19.34
C GLU A 100 -6.90 36.45 18.62
N LYS A 101 -7.20 36.00 17.39
CA LYS A 101 -8.58 35.93 16.89
C LYS A 101 -8.88 34.49 16.48
N ASP A 102 -9.84 33.90 17.19
CA ASP A 102 -10.22 32.48 17.35
C ASP A 102 -10.75 31.75 16.07
N GLY A 103 -10.34 32.17 14.87
CA GLY A 103 -10.81 31.59 13.61
C GLY A 103 -9.82 30.67 12.88
N GLY A 104 -8.51 30.88 13.07
CA GLY A 104 -7.47 30.25 12.22
C GLY A 104 -7.04 28.83 12.62
N SER A 105 -7.35 28.41 13.85
CA SER A 105 -6.77 27.19 14.45
C SER A 105 -7.39 25.88 13.89
N LYS A 106 -8.71 25.85 13.66
CA LYS A 106 -9.44 24.61 13.31
C LYS A 106 -9.12 24.10 11.91
N LEU A 107 -8.85 24.98 10.94
CA LEU A 107 -8.54 24.58 9.56
C LEU A 107 -7.15 23.93 9.44
N ALA A 108 -6.17 24.47 10.15
CA ALA A 108 -4.81 23.91 10.19
C ALA A 108 -4.79 22.54 10.88
N GLN A 109 -5.55 22.38 11.97
CA GLN A 109 -5.68 21.10 12.69
C GLN A 109 -6.34 20.02 11.82
N ASN A 110 -7.46 20.34 11.15
CA ASN A 110 -8.12 19.40 10.24
C ASN A 110 -7.21 19.00 9.07
N THR A 111 -6.39 19.93 8.56
CA THR A 111 -5.43 19.62 7.48
C THR A 111 -4.36 18.63 7.94
N CYS A 112 -3.81 18.83 9.15
CA CYS A 112 -2.80 17.94 9.72
C CYS A 112 -3.36 16.54 10.00
N VAL A 113 -4.56 16.45 10.59
CA VAL A 113 -5.25 15.17 10.83
C VAL A 113 -5.55 14.47 9.51
N ARG A 114 -6.06 15.18 8.50
CA ARG A 114 -6.33 14.61 7.17
C ARG A 114 -5.08 14.01 6.54
N LEU A 115 -3.94 14.70 6.59
CA LEU A 115 -2.68 14.19 6.04
C LEU A 115 -2.15 12.96 6.79
N LYS A 116 -2.33 12.89 8.11
CA LYS A 116 -2.00 11.68 8.89
C LYS A 116 -2.91 10.51 8.52
N LEU A 117 -4.22 10.76 8.37
CA LEU A 117 -5.16 9.74 7.92
C LEU A 117 -4.79 9.25 6.51
N GLU A 118 -4.47 10.14 5.57
CA GLU A 118 -4.05 9.76 4.22
C GLU A 118 -2.79 8.87 4.22
N ASP A 119 -1.81 9.17 5.08
CA ASP A 119 -0.61 8.38 5.24
C ASP A 119 -0.92 6.99 5.83
N MET A 120 -1.74 6.93 6.88
CA MET A 120 -2.18 5.66 7.48
C MET A 120 -3.00 4.80 6.50
N ILE A 121 -3.89 5.40 5.70
CA ILE A 121 -4.64 4.69 4.64
C ILE A 121 -3.68 4.16 3.57
N HIS A 122 -2.69 4.96 3.17
CA HIS A 122 -1.74 4.56 2.15
C HIS A 122 -0.82 3.42 2.59
N ARG A 123 -0.42 3.42 3.87
CA ARG A 123 0.36 2.33 4.48
C ARG A 123 -0.49 1.12 4.88
N ASN A 124 -1.80 1.18 4.64
CA ASN A 124 -2.77 0.18 5.08
C ASN A 124 -2.62 -0.16 6.58
N SER A 125 -2.52 0.87 7.41
CA SER A 125 -2.34 0.74 8.86
C SER A 125 -3.52 -0.04 9.47
N PRO A 126 -3.27 -1.08 10.29
CA PRO A 126 -4.33 -1.84 10.96
C PRO A 126 -5.11 -1.00 11.97
N ARG A 127 -4.56 0.16 12.37
CA ARG A 127 -5.21 1.10 13.28
C ARG A 127 -6.40 1.83 12.65
N ILE A 128 -6.53 1.81 11.32
CA ILE A 128 -7.67 2.43 10.62
C ILE A 128 -8.77 1.39 10.44
N GLY A 129 -9.95 1.72 10.96
CA GLY A 129 -11.20 1.04 10.60
C GLY A 129 -12.08 1.89 9.69
N TYR A 130 -13.00 1.23 9.00
CA TYR A 130 -14.00 1.87 8.13
C TYR A 130 -15.39 1.47 8.61
N VAL A 131 -16.07 2.38 9.29
CA VAL A 131 -17.35 2.12 9.94
C VAL A 131 -18.50 2.68 9.09
N PRO A 132 -19.55 1.90 8.80
CA PRO A 132 -20.77 2.42 8.18
C PRO A 132 -21.45 3.49 9.05
N ASN A 133 -22.01 4.53 8.43
CA ASN A 133 -22.78 5.52 9.18
C ASN A 133 -24.22 5.06 9.38
N ALA A 134 -24.50 4.36 10.47
CA ALA A 134 -25.85 3.88 10.81
C ALA A 134 -26.89 5.02 10.95
N LYS A 135 -26.46 6.24 11.29
CA LYS A 135 -27.35 7.40 11.46
C LYS A 135 -27.54 8.21 10.17
N GLY A 136 -26.84 7.85 9.10
CA GLY A 136 -26.82 8.60 7.85
C GLY A 136 -28.01 8.25 6.95
N LYS A 137 -28.96 9.18 6.80
CA LYS A 137 -30.14 8.99 5.92
C LYS A 137 -29.82 9.09 4.41
N SER A 138 -28.67 9.65 4.04
CA SER A 138 -28.34 9.93 2.63
C SER A 138 -27.75 8.71 1.94
N LYS A 139 -28.25 8.38 0.73
CA LYS A 139 -27.73 7.31 -0.12
C LYS A 139 -26.22 7.39 -0.38
N ILE A 140 -25.61 8.58 -0.29
CA ILE A 140 -24.17 8.77 -0.50
C ILE A 140 -23.32 7.95 0.49
N TRP A 141 -23.86 7.59 1.66
CA TRP A 141 -23.15 6.73 2.63
C TRP A 141 -22.95 5.30 2.15
N SER A 142 -23.61 4.85 1.08
CA SER A 142 -23.25 3.56 0.45
C SER A 142 -21.82 3.59 -0.11
N GLN A 143 -21.38 4.74 -0.64
CA GLN A 143 -20.07 4.94 -1.27
C GLN A 143 -18.98 5.42 -0.31
N PHE A 144 -19.35 5.81 0.91
CA PHE A 144 -18.44 6.37 1.90
C PHE A 144 -18.50 5.61 3.22
N ARG A 145 -17.39 5.57 3.95
CA ARG A 145 -17.32 5.01 5.31
C ARG A 145 -16.64 6.00 6.24
N ILE A 146 -17.07 6.04 7.50
CA ILE A 146 -16.44 6.86 8.54
C ILE A 146 -15.09 6.22 8.86
N ILE A 147 -14.04 7.03 8.93
CA ILE A 147 -12.72 6.57 9.34
C ILE A 147 -12.70 6.48 10.87
N SER A 148 -12.42 5.30 11.42
CA SER A 148 -12.06 5.14 12.83
C SER A 148 -10.55 4.98 12.95
N VAL A 149 -9.96 5.55 14.01
CA VAL A 149 -8.55 5.34 14.36
C VAL A 149 -8.52 4.84 15.79
N ASP A 150 -7.97 3.64 16.01
CA ASP A 150 -7.94 2.99 17.33
C ASP A 150 -9.35 2.95 17.98
N ASN A 151 -10.34 2.56 17.19
CA ASN A 151 -11.76 2.50 17.57
C ASN A 151 -12.45 3.85 17.86
N ALA A 152 -11.75 4.99 17.74
CA ALA A 152 -12.35 6.31 17.85
C ALA A 152 -12.85 6.83 16.48
N LEU A 153 -14.14 7.19 16.39
CA LEU A 153 -14.73 7.74 15.16
C LEU A 153 -14.19 9.14 14.85
N SER A 154 -13.70 9.32 13.63
CA SER A 154 -13.17 10.59 13.16
C SER A 154 -14.22 11.43 12.44
N LYS A 155 -13.99 12.74 12.30
CA LYS A 155 -14.85 13.67 11.53
C LYS A 155 -14.60 13.60 10.02
N PHE A 156 -14.02 12.50 9.57
CA PHE A 156 -13.60 12.28 8.20
C PHE A 156 -14.23 10.99 7.68
N ALA A 157 -14.67 11.05 6.43
CA ALA A 157 -15.16 9.91 5.70
C ALA A 157 -14.21 9.59 4.55
N CYS A 158 -14.05 8.31 4.24
CA CYS A 158 -13.27 7.80 3.13
C CYS A 158 -14.22 7.36 2.02
N CYS A 159 -13.95 7.77 0.78
CA CYS A 159 -14.61 7.20 -0.40
C CYS A 159 -14.08 5.79 -0.64
N MET A 160 -14.96 4.78 -0.66
CA MET A 160 -14.54 3.38 -0.83
C MET A 160 -14.04 3.09 -2.26
N MET A 161 -14.40 3.92 -3.24
CA MET A 161 -13.97 3.76 -4.63
C MET A 161 -12.55 4.30 -4.87
N CYS A 162 -12.28 5.55 -4.45
CA CYS A 162 -11.00 6.23 -4.74
C CYS A 162 -10.09 6.41 -3.53
N ARG A 163 -10.52 6.01 -2.33
CA ARG A 163 -9.83 6.20 -1.05
C ARG A 163 -9.52 7.66 -0.69
N SER A 164 -10.26 8.61 -1.28
CA SER A 164 -10.14 10.04 -0.96
C SER A 164 -10.85 10.35 0.36
N ILE A 165 -10.22 11.20 1.17
CA ILE A 165 -10.72 11.61 2.47
C ILE A 165 -11.45 12.94 2.37
N VAL A 166 -12.69 12.97 2.84
CA VAL A 166 -13.54 14.15 2.91
C VAL A 166 -13.95 14.43 4.35
N THR A 167 -14.06 15.70 4.72
CA THR A 167 -14.57 16.11 6.03
C THR A 167 -16.10 16.01 6.04
N TYR A 168 -16.67 15.50 7.12
CA TYR A 168 -18.10 15.60 7.39
C TYR A 168 -18.32 16.12 8.81
N THR A 169 -19.26 17.04 8.97
CA THR A 169 -19.66 17.56 10.29
C THR A 169 -21.18 17.56 10.36
N GLY A 170 -21.75 17.45 11.56
CA GLY A 170 -23.20 17.50 11.74
C GLY A 170 -23.84 18.78 11.18
N ARG A 171 -23.08 19.89 11.15
CA ARG A 171 -23.55 21.18 10.61
C ARG A 171 -23.49 21.27 9.08
N THR A 172 -22.46 20.68 8.45
CA THR A 172 -22.32 20.71 6.97
C THR A 172 -23.03 19.55 6.27
N GLY A 173 -23.50 18.57 7.04
CA GLY A 173 -24.15 17.36 6.52
C GLY A 173 -23.26 16.62 5.52
N THR A 174 -23.87 16.15 4.43
CA THR A 174 -23.22 15.34 3.40
C THR A 174 -22.67 16.14 2.21
N GLY A 175 -22.70 17.48 2.25
CA GLY A 175 -22.38 18.32 1.09
C GLY A 175 -20.98 18.10 0.51
N SER A 176 -19.98 17.83 1.34
CA SER A 176 -18.61 17.55 0.89
C SER A 176 -18.47 16.18 0.18
N MET A 177 -19.28 15.19 0.57
CA MET A 177 -19.34 13.88 -0.08
C MET A 177 -20.09 13.98 -1.41
N VAL A 178 -21.18 14.74 -1.46
CA VAL A 178 -21.94 14.95 -2.71
C VAL A 178 -21.10 15.68 -3.77
N ARG A 179 -20.32 16.69 -3.37
CA ARG A 179 -19.42 17.42 -4.28
C ARG A 179 -18.15 16.64 -4.64
N HIS A 180 -17.91 15.47 -4.03
CA HIS A 180 -16.74 14.67 -4.32
C HIS A 180 -16.85 14.03 -5.71
N LYS A 181 -16.07 14.54 -6.66
CA LYS A 181 -15.91 13.92 -7.98
C LYS A 181 -14.90 12.78 -7.88
N CYS A 182 -15.40 11.57 -7.63
CA CYS A 182 -14.56 10.38 -7.60
C CYS A 182 -14.00 10.10 -9.00
N SER A 183 -12.67 10.16 -9.15
CA SER A 183 -11.99 9.94 -10.44
C SER A 183 -12.17 8.51 -10.98
N LYS A 184 -12.50 7.55 -10.10
CA LYS A 184 -12.78 6.15 -10.45
C LYS A 184 -14.28 5.88 -10.68
N ASN A 185 -15.13 6.91 -10.60
CA ASN A 185 -16.59 6.78 -10.72
C ASN A 185 -17.11 6.66 -12.17
N LYS A 186 -16.24 6.33 -13.13
CA LYS A 186 -16.69 6.04 -14.50
C LYS A 186 -17.39 4.69 -14.62
N TYR A 187 -17.34 3.84 -13.59
CA TYR A 187 -17.89 2.48 -13.61
C TYR A 187 -19.32 2.33 -13.06
N VAL A 188 -19.83 3.26 -12.24
CA VAL A 188 -21.13 3.08 -11.56
C VAL A 188 -22.32 3.65 -12.34
N LYS A 189 -22.09 4.53 -13.33
CA LYS A 189 -23.18 5.12 -14.14
C LYS A 189 -23.90 4.16 -15.09
N ARG A 190 -23.56 2.86 -15.13
CA ARG A 190 -24.21 1.87 -16.03
C ARG A 190 -25.18 0.90 -15.34
N LEU A 191 -25.24 0.86 -14.01
CA LEU A 191 -26.06 -0.13 -13.29
C LEU A 191 -27.39 0.42 -12.74
N ASP A 192 -27.63 1.72 -12.87
CA ASP A 192 -28.90 2.33 -12.46
C ASP A 192 -29.94 2.37 -13.61
N ALA A 193 -29.72 1.64 -14.71
CA ALA A 193 -30.61 1.67 -15.88
C ALA A 193 -31.66 0.56 -15.87
N ASP A 194 -31.35 -0.68 -15.49
CA ASP A 194 -32.32 -1.78 -15.54
C ASP A 194 -31.92 -2.88 -14.56
N GLU A 195 -32.62 -3.02 -13.42
CA GLU A 195 -32.93 -4.31 -12.75
C GLU A 195 -33.55 -4.09 -11.36
N GLU A 196 -34.83 -4.45 -11.22
CA GLU A 196 -35.36 -4.96 -9.95
C GLU A 196 -34.71 -6.33 -9.70
N VAL A 197 -33.85 -6.44 -8.68
CA VAL A 197 -33.46 -7.75 -8.16
C VAL A 197 -33.55 -7.73 -6.64
N ASP A 198 -34.26 -8.76 -6.18
CA ASP A 198 -34.63 -9.08 -4.83
C ASP A 198 -33.48 -9.17 -3.83
N GLN A 199 -33.91 -9.04 -2.59
CA GLN A 199 -33.18 -9.20 -1.35
C GLN A 199 -32.32 -10.47 -1.31
N VAL A 200 -31.00 -10.30 -1.24
CA VAL A 200 -30.11 -11.26 -0.56
C VAL A 200 -29.32 -10.49 0.48
N ILE A 201 -29.87 -10.50 1.70
CA ILE A 201 -29.13 -10.19 2.92
C ILE A 201 -28.26 -11.41 3.19
N ASP A 202 -26.95 -11.30 3.01
CA ASP A 202 -26.02 -12.25 3.64
C ASP A 202 -25.51 -11.66 4.97
N PRO A 203 -25.82 -12.30 6.11
CA PRO A 203 -25.40 -11.87 7.43
C PRO A 203 -24.13 -12.64 7.82
N VAL A 204 -23.01 -11.93 8.01
CA VAL A 204 -21.95 -12.39 8.92
C VAL A 204 -21.52 -11.23 9.79
N TYR A 205 -22.26 -11.04 10.88
CA TYR A 205 -21.88 -10.25 12.03
C TYR A 205 -21.50 -11.24 13.13
N THR A 206 -20.21 -11.53 13.32
CA THR A 206 -19.76 -12.06 14.61
C THR A 206 -19.44 -10.90 15.52
N VAL A 207 -20.38 -10.66 16.43
CA VAL A 207 -20.21 -9.90 17.66
C VAL A 207 -19.12 -10.59 18.48
N ILE A 208 -17.97 -9.95 18.64
CA ILE A 208 -16.99 -10.36 19.66
C ILE A 208 -17.54 -9.83 20.98
N LYS A 209 -18.19 -10.71 21.75
CA LYS A 209 -18.39 -10.52 23.18
C LYS A 209 -17.03 -10.64 23.86
N SER A 210 -16.69 -9.64 24.64
CA SER A 210 -15.66 -9.71 25.67
C SER A 210 -16.20 -10.57 26.81
N GLU A 211 -15.37 -11.49 27.28
CA GLU A 211 -15.22 -12.03 28.65
C GLU A 211 -14.75 -13.49 28.56
N GLU A 212 -13.49 -13.72 28.89
CA GLU A 212 -13.10 -14.61 29.99
C GLU A 212 -11.57 -14.52 30.19
N SER A 213 -11.21 -14.23 31.43
CA SER A 213 -9.86 -14.23 31.98
C SER A 213 -9.28 -15.64 31.92
N PHE A 214 -8.14 -15.79 31.26
CA PHE A 214 -7.38 -17.04 31.26
C PHE A 214 -6.17 -16.86 32.18
N ASP A 215 -6.27 -17.46 33.37
CA ASP A 215 -5.18 -17.60 34.34
C ASP A 215 -4.05 -18.44 33.72
N TRP A 216 -2.85 -17.87 33.66
CA TRP A 216 -1.64 -18.65 33.43
C TRP A 216 -1.02 -18.93 34.79
N ASP A 217 -1.30 -20.12 35.32
CA ASP A 217 -0.61 -20.67 36.47
C ASP A 217 0.89 -20.76 36.17
N GLU A 218 1.63 -20.12 37.06
CA GLU A 218 3.07 -20.06 37.19
C GLU A 218 3.58 -21.46 37.55
N LYS A 219 4.30 -22.12 36.63
CA LYS A 219 5.04 -23.34 36.96
C LYS A 219 6.51 -23.23 36.58
N ASP A 220 7.23 -22.79 37.61
CA ASP A 220 8.62 -23.05 37.94
C ASP A 220 9.14 -24.39 37.41
N SER A 221 10.21 -24.34 36.61
CA SER A 221 11.13 -25.47 36.41
C SER A 221 12.43 -24.99 35.74
N SER A 222 13.38 -24.66 36.61
CA SER A 222 14.77 -25.14 36.59
C SER A 222 15.52 -25.20 35.25
N ASP A 223 16.49 -24.30 35.10
CA ASP A 223 17.63 -24.42 34.18
C ASP A 223 18.43 -25.71 34.43
N PRO A 224 18.99 -26.29 33.35
CA PRO A 224 20.41 -26.58 33.42
C PRO A 224 21.16 -26.05 32.21
N GLU A 225 22.27 -25.38 32.52
CA GLU A 225 23.35 -25.04 31.61
C GLU A 225 23.79 -26.28 30.81
N SER A 226 23.87 -26.14 29.49
CA SER A 226 24.81 -26.96 28.70
C SER A 226 25.23 -26.23 27.42
N ASP A 227 26.51 -25.86 27.41
CA ASP A 227 27.25 -25.51 26.21
C ASP A 227 27.22 -26.68 25.22
N VAL A 228 26.63 -26.45 24.04
CA VAL A 228 26.76 -27.37 22.89
C VAL A 228 27.11 -26.60 21.63
N ASN A 229 28.38 -26.77 21.28
CA ASN A 229 29.04 -26.39 20.05
C ASN A 229 28.26 -26.94 18.82
N ARG A 230 27.64 -26.07 18.03
CA ARG A 230 26.89 -26.44 16.81
C ARG A 230 27.86 -26.72 15.67
N THR A 231 28.30 -27.96 15.56
CA THR A 231 28.80 -28.52 14.29
C THR A 231 27.61 -29.11 13.55
N SER A 232 27.35 -28.65 12.32
CA SER A 232 26.30 -29.20 11.47
C SER A 232 26.52 -30.72 11.28
N PRO A 233 25.51 -31.56 11.50
CA PRO A 233 25.66 -33.00 11.28
C PRO A 233 25.85 -33.27 9.77
N PRO A 234 26.77 -34.19 9.40
CA PRO A 234 26.91 -34.65 8.03
C PRO A 234 25.61 -35.32 7.57
N ILE A 235 25.16 -34.94 6.37
CA ILE A 235 23.97 -35.49 5.72
C ILE A 235 24.21 -37.00 5.53
N PRO A 236 23.35 -37.89 6.05
CA PRO A 236 23.52 -39.33 5.86
C PRO A 236 23.37 -39.68 4.38
N GLU A 237 24.48 -40.08 3.76
CA GLU A 237 24.51 -40.70 2.44
C GLU A 237 23.87 -42.08 2.54
N GLY A 238 22.59 -42.18 2.17
CA GLY A 238 21.92 -43.49 2.13
C GLY A 238 20.41 -43.52 2.16
N VAL A 239 19.70 -42.41 1.91
CA VAL A 239 18.24 -42.50 1.75
C VAL A 239 17.94 -43.26 0.46
N PRO A 240 17.30 -44.45 0.50
CA PRO A 240 16.92 -45.17 -0.69
C PRO A 240 15.97 -44.29 -1.51
N LYS A 241 16.38 -43.96 -2.74
CA LYS A 241 15.53 -43.26 -3.71
C LYS A 241 14.32 -44.15 -3.98
N ALA A 242 13.22 -43.87 -3.28
CA ALA A 242 11.92 -44.43 -3.62
C ALA A 242 11.67 -44.13 -5.10
N LYS A 243 11.37 -45.16 -5.89
CA LYS A 243 10.87 -45.00 -7.26
C LYS A 243 9.55 -44.25 -7.16
N VAL A 244 9.61 -42.93 -7.21
CA VAL A 244 8.44 -42.08 -7.35
C VAL A 244 7.96 -42.28 -8.78
N GLU A 245 6.87 -43.02 -8.94
CA GLU A 245 6.14 -43.06 -10.19
C GLU A 245 5.88 -41.63 -10.63
N GLU A 246 6.27 -41.31 -11.86
CA GLU A 246 6.22 -39.99 -12.47
C GLU A 246 4.74 -39.61 -12.72
N GLN A 247 4.01 -39.29 -11.64
CA GLN A 247 2.66 -38.78 -11.72
C GLN A 247 2.73 -37.34 -12.22
N SER A 248 2.48 -37.20 -13.53
CA SER A 248 2.61 -35.97 -14.27
C SER A 248 1.58 -34.93 -13.85
N GLY A 249 1.98 -34.05 -12.93
CA GLY A 249 1.38 -32.74 -12.71
C GLY A 249 0.38 -32.62 -11.56
N ILE A 250 0.34 -31.43 -10.97
CA ILE A 250 -0.61 -31.07 -9.90
C ILE A 250 -2.05 -31.16 -10.44
N PRO A 251 -2.97 -31.86 -9.74
CA PRO A 251 -4.40 -31.86 -10.01
C PRO A 251 -4.99 -30.46 -10.23
N ALA A 252 -5.89 -30.33 -11.20
CA ALA A 252 -6.51 -29.04 -11.54
C ALA A 252 -7.25 -28.39 -10.36
N GLU A 253 -7.79 -29.21 -9.45
CA GLU A 253 -8.52 -28.75 -8.27
C GLU A 253 -7.61 -28.06 -7.25
N LEU A 254 -6.41 -28.59 -7.01
CA LEU A 254 -5.42 -27.93 -6.16
C LEU A 254 -4.97 -26.60 -6.76
N LYS A 255 -4.79 -26.53 -8.08
CA LYS A 255 -4.51 -25.25 -8.77
C LYS A 255 -5.65 -24.24 -8.61
N ARG A 256 -6.91 -24.69 -8.49
CA ARG A 256 -8.06 -23.81 -8.20
C ARG A 256 -7.96 -23.23 -6.79
N ILE A 257 -7.74 -24.07 -5.79
CA ILE A 257 -7.62 -23.69 -4.37
C ILE A 257 -6.47 -22.68 -4.16
N ILE A 258 -5.31 -22.93 -4.77
CA ILE A 258 -4.15 -22.01 -4.66
C ILE A 258 -4.48 -20.63 -5.21
N ARG A 259 -5.17 -20.56 -6.36
CA ARG A 259 -5.57 -19.29 -6.97
C ARG A 259 -6.61 -18.55 -6.14
N GLU A 260 -7.51 -19.27 -5.49
CA GLU A 260 -8.50 -18.72 -4.58
C GLU A 260 -7.84 -18.10 -3.35
N LYS A 261 -6.98 -18.85 -2.65
CA LYS A 261 -6.19 -18.35 -1.51
C LYS A 261 -5.29 -17.16 -1.89
N HIS A 262 -4.62 -17.24 -3.05
CA HIS A 262 -3.81 -16.13 -3.56
C HIS A 262 -4.65 -14.88 -3.87
N THR A 263 -5.85 -15.04 -4.45
CA THR A 263 -6.74 -13.90 -4.74
C THR A 263 -7.27 -13.27 -3.45
N ALA A 264 -7.61 -14.08 -2.45
CA ALA A 264 -7.99 -13.60 -1.12
C ALA A 264 -6.85 -12.79 -0.48
N LEU A 265 -5.62 -13.29 -0.57
CA LEU A 265 -4.42 -12.63 -0.06
C LEU A 265 -4.17 -11.28 -0.74
N MET A 266 -4.24 -11.23 -2.08
CA MET A 266 -3.99 -9.99 -2.85
C MET A 266 -5.03 -8.89 -2.60
N ASN A 267 -6.22 -9.27 -2.13
CA ASN A 267 -7.27 -8.32 -1.77
C ASN A 267 -7.10 -7.76 -0.33
N ARG A 268 -6.13 -8.28 0.43
CA ARG A 268 -5.89 -7.94 1.84
C ARG A 268 -4.49 -7.32 2.03
N SER A 269 -4.16 -6.95 3.27
CA SER A 269 -3.03 -6.06 3.62
C SER A 269 -1.65 -6.52 3.10
N LEU A 270 -0.76 -5.56 2.78
CA LEU A 270 0.56 -5.77 2.16
C LEU A 270 1.66 -6.27 3.13
N ARG A 271 1.35 -6.54 4.40
CA ARG A 271 2.32 -7.13 5.33
C ARG A 271 2.30 -8.64 5.20
N LEU A 272 2.94 -9.14 4.13
CA LEU A 272 2.91 -10.56 3.75
C LEU A 272 3.28 -11.47 4.93
N PHE A 273 4.39 -11.21 5.62
CA PHE A 273 4.89 -12.09 6.69
C PHE A 273 4.15 -12.00 8.02
N GLU A 274 3.29 -11.00 8.22
CA GLU A 274 2.44 -10.88 9.42
C GLU A 274 1.02 -11.40 9.15
N ASN A 275 0.72 -11.81 7.92
CA ASN A 275 -0.61 -12.25 7.53
C ASN A 275 -0.73 -13.78 7.69
N GLU A 276 -1.62 -14.22 8.57
CA GLU A 276 -1.91 -15.65 8.80
C GLU A 276 -2.30 -16.38 7.50
N GLU A 277 -3.06 -15.73 6.61
CA GLU A 277 -3.46 -16.32 5.32
C GLU A 277 -2.29 -16.48 4.36
N PHE A 278 -1.27 -15.63 4.46
CA PHE A 278 -0.02 -15.82 3.71
C PHE A 278 0.76 -17.01 4.25
N LEU A 279 0.86 -17.15 5.58
CA LEU A 279 1.54 -18.28 6.21
C LEU A 279 0.85 -19.60 5.87
N GLU A 280 -0.48 -19.63 5.88
CA GLU A 280 -1.27 -20.78 5.41
C GLU A 280 -0.98 -21.12 3.94
N LEU A 281 -0.99 -20.12 3.07
CA LEU A 281 -0.72 -20.32 1.64
C LEU A 281 0.72 -20.81 1.43
N ALA A 282 1.69 -20.24 2.15
CA ALA A 282 3.08 -20.66 2.07
C ALA A 282 3.25 -22.10 2.55
N GLN A 283 2.67 -22.46 3.69
CA GLN A 283 2.69 -23.82 4.21
C GLN A 283 2.01 -24.80 3.24
N PHE A 284 0.90 -24.39 2.62
CA PHE A 284 0.22 -25.19 1.61
C PHE A 284 1.10 -25.46 0.38
N LEU A 285 1.83 -24.45 -0.10
CA LEU A 285 2.79 -24.61 -1.21
C LEU A 285 3.96 -25.52 -0.83
N VAL A 286 4.43 -25.47 0.41
CA VAL A 286 5.47 -26.38 0.92
C VAL A 286 4.99 -27.84 0.93
N HIS A 287 3.79 -28.10 1.47
CA HIS A 287 3.19 -29.44 1.45
C HIS A 287 3.01 -29.97 0.02
N LEU A 288 2.61 -29.08 -0.89
CA LEU A 288 2.43 -29.44 -2.29
C LEU A 288 3.76 -29.80 -2.95
N GLY A 289 4.84 -29.04 -2.70
CA GLY A 289 6.18 -29.36 -3.19
C GLY A 289 6.73 -30.68 -2.61
N ALA A 290 6.38 -31.00 -1.36
CA ALA A 290 6.73 -32.28 -0.74
C ALA A 290 6.00 -33.46 -1.40
N GLN A 291 4.72 -33.28 -1.77
CA GLN A 291 3.90 -34.34 -2.34
C GLN A 291 4.12 -34.57 -3.84
N TYR A 292 4.30 -33.50 -4.61
CA TYR A 292 4.38 -33.54 -6.08
C TYR A 292 5.79 -33.26 -6.64
N GLY A 293 6.77 -33.05 -5.75
CA GLY A 293 8.13 -32.73 -6.14
C GLY A 293 8.30 -31.29 -6.67
N PRO A 294 9.35 -31.02 -7.47
CA PRO A 294 9.61 -29.69 -7.98
C PRO A 294 8.54 -29.29 -8.99
N VAL A 295 7.75 -28.27 -8.66
CA VAL A 295 6.73 -27.71 -9.56
C VAL A 295 7.05 -26.25 -9.90
N ASP A 296 6.97 -25.89 -11.19
CA ASP A 296 7.07 -24.49 -11.61
C ASP A 296 5.85 -23.72 -11.11
N VAL A 297 6.10 -22.76 -10.23
CA VAL A 297 5.12 -21.84 -9.67
C VAL A 297 4.34 -21.10 -10.76
N LYS A 298 4.96 -20.83 -11.92
CA LYS A 298 4.29 -20.21 -13.07
C LYS A 298 3.14 -21.06 -13.59
N ASP A 299 3.26 -22.39 -13.56
CA ASP A 299 2.23 -23.31 -14.04
C ASP A 299 1.05 -23.48 -13.07
N ILE A 300 1.25 -23.04 -11.83
CA ILE A 300 0.20 -22.97 -10.80
C ILE A 300 -0.63 -21.70 -10.99
N PHE A 301 0.03 -20.56 -11.22
CA PHE A 301 -0.63 -19.25 -11.29
C PHE A 301 -1.05 -18.81 -12.69
N ARG A 302 -0.58 -19.46 -13.77
CA ARG A 302 -1.09 -19.19 -15.13
C ARG A 302 -2.62 -19.39 -15.16
N ARG A 303 -3.36 -18.32 -15.46
CA ARG A 303 -4.75 -18.45 -15.88
C ARG A 303 -4.71 -19.11 -17.26
N LYS A 304 -5.43 -20.24 -17.43
CA LYS A 304 -5.73 -20.74 -18.78
C LYS A 304 -6.54 -19.64 -19.45
N THR A 305 -5.90 -18.86 -20.30
CA THR A 305 -6.60 -18.00 -21.24
C THR A 305 -7.22 -18.94 -22.26
N ASN A 306 -8.46 -19.37 -22.00
CA ASN A 306 -9.29 -20.04 -23.01
C ASN A 306 -9.76 -18.99 -24.04
N LEU A 307 -8.81 -18.25 -24.63
CA LEU A 307 -9.08 -17.44 -25.81
C LEU A 307 -8.97 -18.41 -26.98
N PRO A 308 -10.06 -18.68 -27.72
CA PRO A 308 -9.96 -19.43 -28.96
C PRO A 308 -8.95 -18.70 -29.84
N ALA A 309 -7.98 -19.44 -30.37
CA ALA A 309 -7.05 -18.90 -31.35
C ALA A 309 -7.90 -18.27 -32.47
N PHE A 310 -7.80 -16.96 -32.63
CA PHE A 310 -8.32 -16.30 -33.82
C PHE A 310 -7.48 -16.84 -34.97
N ASN A 311 -8.06 -17.78 -35.73
CA ASN A 311 -7.51 -18.19 -37.01
C ASN A 311 -7.61 -16.96 -37.92
N GLU A 312 -6.48 -16.32 -38.18
CA GLU A 312 -6.34 -15.36 -39.26
C GLU A 312 -6.44 -16.16 -40.57
N GLY A 313 -7.60 -16.04 -41.23
CA GLY A 313 -7.80 -16.42 -42.62
C GLY A 313 -7.57 -15.24 -43.53
#